data_AF-A0A7X8XN49-F1
#
_entry.id   AF-A0A7X8XN49-F1
#
_cell.length_a   1.000
_cell.length_b   1.000
_cell.length_c   1.000
_cell.angle_alpha   90.00
_cell.angle_beta   90.00
_cell.angle_gamma   90.00
#
_symmetry.space_group_name_H-M   'P 1'
#
loop_
_entity.id
_entity.type
_entity.pdbx_description
1 polymer ?
#
loop_
_entity_poly.entity_id
_entity_poly.type
_entity_poly.pdbx_seq_one_letter_code
_entity_poly.pdbx_strand_id
1 'polypeptide(L)'
;MAIREGAWDCPYCGTKRNRGPEKFCGGCGSPRDPQVKFYLPEDARVVDDPRELEKARAGPNWTCEFCSGDNAGWNKFCTGCGSP
;
A
#
# COMPACT_ATOMS: atom_id res chain seq x y z
N MET A 1 -0.77 -20.43 -5.15
CA MET A 1 -0.02 -19.83 -4.03
C MET A 1 -0.93 -18.85 -3.31
N ALA A 2 -0.93 -18.83 -1.98
CA ALA A 2 -1.70 -17.85 -1.22
C ALA A 2 -1.03 -16.47 -1.28
N ILE A 3 -1.80 -15.40 -1.47
CA ILE A 3 -1.31 -14.03 -1.35
C ILE A 3 -1.19 -13.72 0.15
N ARG A 4 -0.03 -13.21 0.57
CA ARG A 4 0.21 -12.76 1.95
C ARG A 4 0.43 -11.26 1.99
N GLU A 5 -0.03 -10.65 3.06
CA GLU A 5 0.04 -9.21 3.25
C GLU A 5 1.45 -8.79 3.68
N GLY A 6 2.11 -7.98 2.85
CA GLY A 6 3.36 -7.32 3.22
C GLY A 6 3.15 -6.24 4.27
N ALA A 7 4.24 -5.76 4.85
CA ALA A 7 4.25 -4.71 5.84
C ALA A 7 5.36 -3.68 5.58
N TRP A 8 5.26 -2.52 6.21
CA TRP A 8 6.25 -1.46 6.16
C TRP A 8 6.39 -0.77 7.53
N ASP A 9 7.55 -0.16 7.75
CA ASP A 9 7.85 0.56 8.99
C ASP A 9 7.80 2.07 8.78
N CYS A 10 7.17 2.78 9.70
CA CYS A 10 7.04 4.24 9.63
C CYS A 10 8.39 4.91 9.97
N PRO A 11 8.97 5.71 9.06
CA PRO A 11 10.22 6.42 9.33
C PRO A 11 10.04 7.61 10.28
N TYR A 12 8.81 8.11 10.43
CA TYR A 12 8.54 9.33 11.21
C TYR A 12 8.34 9.07 12.70
N CYS A 13 7.66 7.99 13.08
CA CYS A 13 7.39 7.65 14.49
C CYS A 13 7.93 6.29 14.93
N GLY A 14 8.53 5.52 14.01
CA GLY A 14 9.05 4.19 14.31
C GLY A 14 8.01 3.08 14.43
N THR A 15 6.71 3.37 14.25
CA THR A 15 5.65 2.34 14.22
C THR A 15 6.01 1.25 13.23
N LYS A 16 6.04 0.02 13.71
CA LYS A 16 6.43 -1.17 12.94
C LYS A 16 5.22 -1.85 12.36
N ARG A 17 5.44 -2.58 11.26
CA ARG A 17 4.46 -3.50 10.66
C ARG A 17 3.12 -2.83 10.29
N ASN A 18 3.15 -1.60 9.77
CA ASN A 18 1.97 -1.04 9.11
C ASN A 18 1.58 -1.95 7.94
N ARG A 19 0.29 -2.18 7.74
CA ARG A 19 -0.23 -3.03 6.67
C ARG A 19 0.20 -2.49 5.30
N GLY A 20 0.63 -3.38 4.41
CA GLY A 20 1.10 -3.05 3.06
C GLY A 20 0.13 -2.17 2.25
N PRO A 21 -1.18 -2.47 2.22
CA PRO A 21 -2.17 -1.66 1.52
C PRO A 21 -2.39 -0.25 2.10
N GLU A 22 -2.02 -0.01 3.36
CA GLU A 22 -2.28 1.26 4.03
C GLU A 22 -1.30 2.34 3.58
N LYS A 23 -1.84 3.50 3.18
CA LYS A 23 -1.08 4.68 2.75
C LYS A 23 -0.73 5.61 3.90
N PHE A 24 -1.25 5.37 5.10
CA PHE A 24 -1.01 6.18 6.28
C PHE A 24 -0.57 5.29 7.43
N CYS A 25 0.32 5.80 8.27
CA CYS A 25 0.78 5.11 9.46
C CYS A 25 -0.38 4.95 10.47
N GLY A 26 -0.63 3.74 10.95
CA GLY A 26 -1.65 3.49 11.97
C GLY A 26 -1.32 4.06 13.35
N GLY A 27 -0.05 4.43 13.60
CA GLY A 27 0.39 5.01 14.88
C GLY A 27 0.34 6.54 14.92
N CYS A 28 0.82 7.22 13.87
CA CYS A 28 0.94 8.69 13.86
C CYS A 28 0.16 9.40 12.74
N GLY A 29 -0.49 8.66 11.83
CA GLY A 29 -1.24 9.23 10.72
C GLY A 29 -0.38 9.84 9.59
N SER A 30 0.95 9.87 9.72
CA SER A 30 1.83 10.34 8.64
C SER A 30 1.63 9.49 7.38
N PRO A 31 1.67 10.11 6.19
CA PRO A 31 1.61 9.37 4.94
C PRO A 31 2.80 8.40 4.84
N ARG A 32 2.60 7.30 4.13
CA ARG A 32 3.63 6.33 3.82
C ARG A 32 4.65 6.99 2.89
N ASP A 33 5.91 7.01 3.30
CA ASP A 33 6.99 7.57 2.50
C ASP A 33 7.18 6.75 1.20
N PRO A 34 7.38 7.36 0.03
CA PRO A 34 7.62 6.64 -1.22
C PRO A 34 8.84 5.70 -1.16
N GLN A 35 9.78 5.93 -0.24
CA GLN A 35 11.01 5.16 -0.08
C GLN A 35 10.93 4.06 0.98
N VAL A 36 9.77 3.85 1.61
CA VAL A 36 9.66 2.74 2.58
C VAL A 36 9.95 1.41 1.89
N LYS A 37 10.68 0.54 2.60
CA LYS A 37 10.92 -0.83 2.15
C LYS A 37 9.79 -1.72 2.65
N PHE A 38 9.07 -2.32 1.71
CA PHE A 38 8.15 -3.39 2.04
C PHE A 38 8.92 -4.66 2.37
N TYR A 39 8.40 -5.41 3.34
CA TYR A 39 8.86 -6.73 3.69
C TYR A 39 7.67 -7.65 3.94
N LEU A 40 7.91 -8.95 3.92
CA LEU A 40 6.90 -9.95 4.25
C LEU A 40 7.22 -10.52 5.64
N PRO A 41 6.41 -10.21 6.68
CA PRO A 41 6.56 -10.85 7.99
C PRO A 41 6.42 -12.38 7.89
N GLU A 42 7.10 -13.13 8.76
CA GLU A 42 6.99 -14.60 8.80
C GLU A 42 5.57 -15.06 9.14
N ASP A 43 4.91 -14.32 10.01
CA ASP A 43 3.51 -14.45 10.45
C ASP A 43 2.55 -13.58 9.61
N ALA A 44 2.92 -13.24 8.37
CA ALA A 44 2.08 -12.42 7.51
C ALA A 44 0.69 -13.04 7.29
N ARG A 45 -0.34 -12.22 7.47
CA ARG A 45 -1.74 -12.59 7.25
C ARG A 45 -1.93 -13.09 5.82
N VAL A 46 -2.62 -14.21 5.67
CA VAL A 46 -3.12 -14.66 4.38
C VAL A 46 -4.28 -13.77 3.97
N VAL A 47 -4.23 -13.22 2.76
CA VAL A 47 -5.35 -12.45 2.20
C VAL A 47 -6.36 -13.45 1.67
N ASP A 48 -7.47 -13.62 2.38
CA ASP A 48 -8.54 -14.57 2.10
C ASP A 48 -9.88 -13.89 1.74
N ASP A 49 -10.08 -12.66 2.21
CA ASP A 49 -11.22 -11.84 1.80
C ASP A 49 -11.22 -11.62 0.27
N PRO A 50 -12.32 -11.93 -0.44
CA PRO A 50 -12.39 -11.81 -1.89
C PRO A 50 -12.11 -10.41 -2.44
N ARG A 51 -12.53 -9.36 -1.72
CA ARG A 51 -12.35 -7.97 -2.15
C ARG A 51 -10.90 -7.52 -1.96
N GLU A 52 -10.29 -7.90 -0.85
CA GLU A 52 -8.87 -7.63 -0.62
C GLU A 52 -7.98 -8.44 -1.58
N LEU A 53 -8.39 -9.67 -1.95
CA LEU A 53 -7.73 -10.47 -2.98
C LEU A 53 -7.76 -9.80 -4.36
N GLU A 54 -8.90 -9.23 -4.76
CA GLU A 54 -9.00 -8.47 -6.02
C GLU A 54 -8.02 -7.29 -6.03
N LYS A 55 -8.00 -6.50 -4.96
CA LYS A 55 -7.06 -5.37 -4.79
C LYS A 55 -5.61 -5.81 -4.81
N ALA A 56 -5.26 -6.90 -4.11
CA ALA A 56 -3.90 -7.41 -4.08
C ALA A 56 -3.45 -7.94 -5.45
N ARG A 57 -4.37 -8.46 -6.26
CA ARG A 57 -4.11 -8.89 -7.65
C ARG A 57 -3.95 -7.73 -8.63
N ALA A 58 -4.46 -6.54 -8.30
CA ALA A 58 -4.30 -5.35 -9.11
C ALA A 58 -2.83 -4.85 -9.16
N GLY A 59 -1.97 -5.39 -8.29
CA GLY A 59 -0.53 -5.12 -8.31
C GLY A 59 -0.13 -3.92 -7.47
N PRO A 60 1.12 -3.45 -7.62
CA PRO A 60 1.65 -2.34 -6.85
C PRO A 60 0.93 -1.02 -7.19
N ASN A 61 1.15 -0.01 -6.35
CA ASN A 61 0.73 1.34 -6.66
C ASN A 61 1.44 1.85 -7.93
N TRP A 62 0.77 2.77 -8.63
CA TRP A 62 1.33 3.52 -9.75
C TRP A 62 1.44 5.00 -9.41
N THR A 63 2.45 5.65 -9.97
CA THR A 63 2.66 7.10 -9.83
C THR A 63 2.08 7.80 -11.03
N CYS A 64 1.18 8.76 -10.81
CA CYS A 64 0.58 9.54 -11.89
C CYS A 64 1.63 10.41 -12.59
N GLU A 65 1.76 10.28 -13.90
CA GLU A 65 2.75 11.03 -14.69
C GLU A 65 2.45 12.54 -14.75
N PHE A 66 1.19 12.94 -14.52
CA PHE A 66 0.75 14.33 -14.63
C PHE A 66 0.90 15.12 -13.33
N CYS A 67 0.70 14.49 -12.17
CA CYS A 67 0.72 15.17 -10.87
C CYS A 67 1.61 14.49 -9.82
N SER A 68 2.31 13.42 -10.19
CA SER A 68 3.16 12.61 -9.29
C SER A 68 2.43 11.96 -8.10
N GLY A 69 1.09 11.91 -8.13
CA GLY A 69 0.28 11.30 -7.08
C GLY A 69 0.41 9.77 -7.06
N ASP A 70 0.55 9.19 -5.86
CA ASP A 70 0.54 7.74 -5.63
C ASP A 70 -0.89 7.20 -5.67
N ASN A 71 -1.13 6.21 -6.53
CA ASN A 71 -2.45 5.63 -6.77
C ASN A 71 -2.40 4.12 -6.57
N ALA A 72 -3.47 3.55 -6.01
CA ALA A 72 -3.52 2.11 -5.84
C ALA A 72 -3.60 1.40 -7.19
N GLY A 73 -3.05 0.18 -7.31
CA GLY A 73 -3.05 -0.58 -8.57
C GLY A 73 -4.43 -0.83 -9.18
N TRP A 74 -5.49 -0.81 -8.35
CA TRP A 74 -6.88 -0.95 -8.81
C TRP A 74 -7.53 0.38 -9.27
N ASN A 75 -6.87 1.52 -9.06
CA ASN A 75 -7.39 2.81 -9.52
C ASN A 75 -7.12 2.97 -11.02
N LYS A 76 -8.20 3.14 -11.80
CA LYS A 76 -8.14 3.45 -13.23
C LYS A 76 -7.86 4.91 -13.56
N PHE A 77 -8.01 5.79 -12.57
CA PHE A 77 -7.81 7.22 -12.69
C PHE A 77 -7.12 7.74 -11.42
N CYS A 78 -6.32 8.78 -11.56
CA CYS A 78 -5.61 9.41 -10.47
C CYS A 78 -6.58 10.05 -9.48
N THR A 79 -6.49 9.69 -8.20
CA THR A 79 -7.34 10.24 -7.14
C THR A 79 -7.03 11.70 -6.81
N GLY A 80 -5.89 12.23 -7.27
CA GLY A 80 -5.47 13.61 -7.07
C GLY A 80 -5.93 14.57 -8.19
N CYS A 81 -5.82 14.17 -9.46
CA CYS A 81 -6.09 15.06 -10.60
C CYS A 81 -7.10 14.51 -11.63
N GLY A 82 -7.57 13.26 -11.50
CA GLY A 82 -8.55 12.66 -12.41
C GLY A 82 -8.00 12.18 -13.76
N SER A 83 -6.70 12.35 -14.03
CA SER A 83 -6.08 11.75 -15.22
C SER A 83 -6.26 10.23 -15.23
N PRO A 84 -6.41 9.58 -16.41
CA PRO A 84 -6.13 8.15 -16.54
C PRO A 84 -4.74 7.80 -16.00
#